data_AF-A0A2V7LDS2-F1
#
_entry.id   AF-A0A2V7LDS2-F1
#
_cell.length_a   1.000
_cell.length_b   1.000
_cell.length_c   1.000
_cell.angle_alpha   90.00
_cell.angle_beta   90.00
_cell.angle_gamma   90.00
#
_symmetry.space_group_name_H-M   'P 1'
#
loop_
_entity.id
_entity.type
_entity.pdbx_description
1 polymer ?
#
loop_
_entity_poly.entity_id
_entity_poly.type
_entity_poly.pdbx_seq_one_letter_code
_entity_poly.pdbx_strand_id
1 'polypeptide(L)'
;MNARPSQICGELLATLDASEGRRRRRRRDTTPDAIGLTIKRDLLERAIAADPEPDEFEAWLHEQCLAAGGSEGGVRAMALSIFEEWRLAHDADAFREWLARGAPSDDARSE
;
A
#
# COMPACT_ATOMS: atom_id res chain seq x y z
N MET A 1 12.11 -3.01 17.60
CA MET A 1 10.66 -3.31 17.67
C MET A 1 10.15 -3.16 16.25
N ASN A 2 9.77 -4.25 15.58
CA ASN A 2 9.26 -4.17 14.20
C ASN A 2 7.96 -3.37 14.18
N ALA A 3 7.75 -2.56 13.15
CA ALA A 3 6.51 -1.80 13.02
C ALA A 3 5.36 -2.78 12.72
N ARG A 4 4.22 -2.59 13.39
CA ARG A 4 3.04 -3.41 13.12
C ARG A 4 2.59 -3.18 11.67
N PRO A 5 2.11 -4.22 10.97
CA PRO A 5 1.53 -4.09 9.63
C PRO A 5 0.48 -2.99 9.54
N SER A 6 -0.41 -2.86 10.52
CA SER A 6 -1.44 -1.80 10.53
C SER A 6 -0.86 -0.38 10.42
N GLN A 7 0.26 -0.10 11.09
CA GLN A 7 0.90 1.21 11.04
C GLN A 7 1.43 1.50 9.63
N ILE A 8 2.24 0.59 9.08
CA ILE A 8 2.84 0.79 7.76
C ILE A 8 1.76 0.80 6.67
N CYS A 9 0.77 -0.08 6.76
CA CYS A 9 -0.37 -0.09 5.83
C CYS A 9 -1.16 1.21 5.90
N GLY A 10 -1.32 1.81 7.08
CA GLY A 10 -1.92 3.13 7.25
C GLY A 10 -1.13 4.25 6.57
N GLU A 11 0.19 4.26 6.74
CA GLU A 11 1.09 5.22 6.08
C GLU A 11 1.07 5.06 4.54
N LEU A 12 1.05 3.81 4.05
CA LEU A 12 0.93 3.49 2.63
C LEU A 12 -0.44 3.91 2.05
N LEU A 13 -1.53 3.71 2.79
CA LEU A 13 -2.88 4.12 2.37
C LEU A 13 -2.98 5.64 2.26
N ALA A 14 -2.49 6.38 3.26
CA ALA A 14 -2.46 7.84 3.23
C ALA A 14 -1.64 8.38 2.03
N THR A 15 -0.51 7.72 1.74
CA THR A 15 0.34 8.03 0.58
C THR A 15 -0.39 7.79 -0.75
N LEU A 16 -1.12 6.69 -0.84
CA LEU A 16 -1.92 6.33 -2.00
C LEU A 16 -3.00 7.39 -2.28
N ASP A 17 -3.77 7.78 -1.26
CA ASP A 17 -4.84 8.78 -1.38
C ASP A 17 -4.31 10.17 -1.76
N ALA A 18 -3.18 10.59 -1.17
CA ALA A 18 -2.51 11.85 -1.53
C ALA A 18 -2.01 11.84 -2.98
N SER A 19 -1.65 10.68 -3.50
CA SER A 19 -1.18 10.50 -4.89
C SER A 19 -2.34 10.49 -5.89
N GLU A 20 -3.47 9.86 -5.56
CA GLU A 20 -4.67 9.89 -6.39
C GLU A 20 -5.28 11.29 -6.50
N GLY A 21 -5.31 12.07 -5.42
CA GLY A 21 -5.74 13.48 -5.46
C GLY A 21 -4.93 14.31 -6.48
N ARG A 22 -3.61 14.10 -6.51
CA ARG A 22 -2.72 14.74 -7.51
C ARG A 22 -2.92 14.19 -8.92
N ARG A 23 -3.16 12.89 -9.06
CA ARG A 23 -3.42 12.23 -10.35
C ARG A 23 -4.69 12.74 -11.00
N ARG A 24 -5.78 12.88 -10.24
CA ARG A 24 -7.08 13.35 -10.75
C ARG A 24 -7.03 14.77 -11.35
N ARG A 25 -6.04 15.57 -10.95
CA ARG A 25 -5.73 16.89 -11.55
C ARG A 25 -5.16 16.78 -12.98
N ARG A 26 -4.61 15.61 -13.38
CA ARG A 26 -3.96 15.36 -14.69
C ARG A 26 -4.89 14.53 -15.60
N ARG A 27 -5.28 15.07 -16.77
CA ARG A 27 -6.15 14.40 -17.78
C ARG A 27 -5.45 13.24 -18.52
N ARG A 28 -4.98 12.21 -17.81
CA ARG A 28 -4.41 11.00 -18.45
C ARG A 28 -5.36 9.82 -18.22
N ASP A 29 -5.67 9.09 -19.28
CA ASP A 29 -6.39 7.82 -19.15
C ASP A 29 -5.44 6.76 -18.60
N THR A 30 -5.78 6.25 -17.42
CA THR A 30 -4.94 5.34 -16.64
C THR A 30 -5.77 4.22 -16.04
N THR A 31 -6.79 3.79 -16.77
CA THR A 31 -7.78 2.81 -16.31
C THR A 31 -7.16 1.51 -15.75
N PRO A 32 -6.10 0.91 -16.34
CA PRO A 32 -5.44 -0.27 -15.75
C PRO A 32 -4.83 -0.01 -14.37
N ASP A 33 -4.21 1.16 -14.17
CA ASP A 33 -3.66 1.53 -12.87
C ASP A 33 -4.78 1.73 -11.85
N ALA A 34 -5.96 2.20 -12.26
CA ALA A 34 -7.08 2.41 -11.34
C ALA A 34 -7.58 1.09 -10.72
N ILE A 35 -7.60 -0.02 -11.47
CA ILE A 35 -7.99 -1.34 -10.95
C ILE A 35 -6.98 -1.82 -9.91
N GLY A 36 -5.68 -1.80 -10.24
CA GLY A 36 -4.62 -2.19 -9.30
C GLY A 36 -4.61 -1.34 -8.03
N LEU A 37 -4.78 -0.02 -8.16
CA LEU A 37 -4.85 0.88 -7.01
C LEU A 37 -6.09 0.65 -6.14
N THR A 38 -7.23 0.30 -6.74
CA THR A 38 -8.45 -0.05 -5.99
C THR A 38 -8.21 -1.33 -5.18
N ILE A 39 -7.64 -2.36 -5.80
CA ILE A 39 -7.29 -3.61 -5.10
C ILE A 39 -6.29 -3.35 -3.97
N LYS A 40 -5.25 -2.54 -4.23
CA LYS A 40 -4.24 -2.20 -3.22
C LYS A 40 -4.87 -1.46 -2.04
N ARG A 41 -5.75 -0.50 -2.29
CA ARG A 41 -6.51 0.21 -1.25
C ARG A 41 -7.32 -0.77 -0.38
N ASP A 42 -8.13 -1.61 -1.01
CA ASP A 42 -8.98 -2.57 -0.30
C ASP A 42 -8.14 -3.52 0.58
N LEU A 43 -6.98 -3.98 0.10
CA LEU A 43 -6.07 -4.83 0.87
C LEU A 43 -5.46 -4.08 2.06
N LEU A 44 -5.02 -2.83 1.87
CA LEU A 44 -4.46 -1.99 2.94
C LEU A 44 -5.49 -1.74 4.04
N GLU A 45 -6.73 -1.40 3.68
CA GLU A 45 -7.83 -1.20 4.63
C GLU A 45 -8.11 -2.47 5.46
N ARG A 46 -8.15 -3.64 4.80
CA ARG A 46 -8.32 -4.92 5.49
C ARG A 46 -7.15 -5.24 6.41
N ALA A 47 -5.92 -4.94 6.00
CA ALA A 47 -4.72 -5.19 6.83
C ALA A 47 -4.71 -4.30 8.07
N ILE A 48 -5.15 -3.04 7.94
CA ILE A 48 -5.30 -2.12 9.07
C ILE A 48 -6.36 -2.64 10.04
N ALA A 49 -7.50 -3.11 9.52
CA ALA A 49 -8.59 -3.63 10.35
C ALA A 49 -8.24 -4.96 11.04
N ALA A 50 -7.51 -5.84 10.36
CA ALA A 50 -7.09 -7.13 10.91
C ALA A 50 -5.89 -7.02 11.87
N ASP A 51 -5.01 -6.03 11.65
CA ASP A 51 -3.78 -5.80 12.41
C ASP A 51 -2.98 -7.09 12.73
N PRO A 52 -2.62 -7.89 11.70
CA PRO A 52 -1.90 -9.15 11.92
C PRO A 52 -0.55 -8.91 12.58
N GLU A 53 -0.04 -9.91 13.30
CA GLU A 53 1.31 -9.84 13.84
C GLU A 53 2.35 -9.76 12.71
N PRO A 54 3.50 -9.06 12.93
CA PRO A 54 4.55 -8.93 11.91
C PRO A 54 4.97 -10.25 11.27
N ASP A 55 5.10 -11.30 12.08
CA ASP A 55 5.54 -12.63 11.63
C ASP A 55 4.45 -13.40 10.88
N GLU A 56 3.19 -12.97 11.00
CA GLU A 56 2.03 -13.59 10.34
C GLU A 56 1.58 -12.81 9.09
N PHE A 57 2.17 -11.63 8.84
CA PHE A 57 1.65 -10.73 7.81
C PHE A 57 1.72 -11.32 6.39
N GLU A 58 2.80 -12.02 6.06
CA GLU A 58 2.96 -12.70 4.76
C GLU A 58 1.89 -13.80 4.58
N ALA A 59 1.66 -14.60 5.62
CA ALA A 59 0.66 -15.64 5.62
C ALA A 59 -0.75 -15.06 5.49
N TRP A 60 -1.04 -13.99 6.22
CA TRP A 60 -2.30 -13.26 6.12
C TRP A 60 -2.54 -12.72 4.69
N LEU A 61 -1.54 -12.10 4.06
CA LEU A 61 -1.65 -11.63 2.67
C LEU A 61 -1.89 -12.78 1.68
N HIS A 62 -1.28 -13.94 1.90
CA HIS A 62 -1.53 -15.13 1.10
C HIS A 62 -2.98 -15.63 1.25
N GLU A 63 -3.56 -15.63 2.45
CA GLU A 63 -4.96 -15.96 2.69
C GLU A 63 -5.92 -15.01 1.94
N GLN A 64 -5.60 -13.71 1.87
CA GLN A 64 -6.37 -12.75 1.08
C GLN A 64 -6.35 -13.08 -0.43
N CYS A 65 -5.24 -13.61 -0.93
CA CYS A 65 -5.13 -14.06 -2.32
C CYS A 65 -6.02 -15.28 -2.59
N LEU A 66 -6.01 -16.27 -1.68
CA LEU A 66 -6.86 -17.46 -1.79
C LEU A 66 -8.35 -17.10 -1.72
N ALA A 67 -8.71 -16.13 -0.89
CA ALA A 67 -10.08 -15.65 -0.74
C ALA A 67 -10.60 -14.87 -1.98
N ALA A 68 -9.70 -14.40 -2.86
CA ALA A 68 -10.07 -13.57 -4.02
C ALA A 68 -10.68 -14.36 -5.19
N GLY A 69 -10.59 -15.68 -5.20
CA GLY A 69 -11.16 -16.54 -6.25
C GLY A 69 -10.73 -16.12 -7.66
N GLY A 70 -11.68 -15.85 -8.56
CA GLY A 70 -11.40 -15.50 -9.97
C GLY A 70 -10.59 -14.21 -10.20
N SER A 71 -10.39 -13.39 -9.16
CA SER A 71 -9.56 -12.17 -9.19
C SER A 71 -8.15 -12.37 -8.62
N GLU A 72 -7.73 -13.61 -8.35
CA GLU A 72 -6.48 -13.97 -7.68
C GLU A 72 -5.25 -13.26 -8.27
N GLY A 73 -5.12 -13.17 -9.59
CA GLY A 73 -3.91 -12.60 -10.22
C GLY A 73 -3.64 -11.13 -9.84
N GLY A 74 -4.67 -10.29 -9.84
CA GLY A 74 -4.54 -8.87 -9.47
C GLY A 74 -4.34 -8.68 -7.97
N VAL A 75 -5.06 -9.46 -7.15
CA VAL A 75 -4.91 -9.45 -5.69
C VAL A 75 -3.53 -9.90 -5.28
N ARG A 76 -3.02 -10.98 -5.87
CA ARG A 76 -1.69 -11.50 -5.61
C ARG A 76 -0.59 -10.52 -5.99
N ALA A 77 -0.71 -9.86 -7.14
CA ALA A 77 0.24 -8.83 -7.55
C ALA A 77 0.30 -7.67 -6.53
N MET A 78 -0.86 -7.21 -6.04
CA MET A 78 -0.91 -6.13 -5.05
C MET A 78 -0.47 -6.58 -3.65
N ALA A 79 -0.78 -7.82 -3.24
CA ALA A 79 -0.30 -8.39 -1.99
C ALA A 79 1.23 -8.46 -1.94
N LEU A 80 1.87 -8.90 -3.04
CA LEU A 80 3.34 -8.89 -3.15
C LEU A 80 3.90 -7.46 -3.06
N SER A 81 3.32 -6.50 -3.78
CA SER A 81 3.75 -5.09 -3.71
C SER A 81 3.66 -4.54 -2.28
N ILE A 82 2.57 -4.81 -1.57
CA ILE A 82 2.39 -4.35 -0.17
C ILE A 82 3.44 -4.99 0.73
N PHE A 83 3.71 -6.30 0.57
CA PHE A 83 4.69 -7.00 1.38
C PHE A 83 6.11 -6.46 1.15
N GLU A 84 6.48 -6.18 -0.10
CA GLU A 84 7.77 -5.57 -0.45
C GLU A 84 7.93 -4.19 0.17
N GLU A 85 6.91 -3.32 0.11
CA GLU A 85 6.94 -2.00 0.74
C GLU A 85 7.01 -2.09 2.27
N TRP A 86 6.29 -3.04 2.86
CA TRP A 86 6.36 -3.30 4.30
C TRP A 86 7.77 -3.73 4.72
N ARG A 87 8.40 -4.66 3.99
CA ARG A 87 9.80 -5.06 4.24
C ARG A 87 10.76 -3.91 4.03
N LEU A 88 10.58 -3.12 2.98
CA LEU A 88 11.40 -1.94 2.71
C LEU A 88 11.33 -0.92 3.87
N ALA A 89 10.17 -0.73 4.49
CA ALA A 89 10.00 0.14 5.66
C ALA A 89 10.72 -0.36 6.92
N HIS A 90 11.14 -1.63 6.95
CA HIS A 90 12.00 -2.20 7.98
C HIS A 90 13.48 -2.13 7.62
N ASP A 91 13.81 -2.32 6.34
CA ASP A 91 15.19 -2.41 5.87
C ASP A 91 15.81 -1.04 5.55
N ALA A 92 14.99 -0.01 5.31
CA ALA A 92 15.44 1.32 4.90
C ALA A 92 14.82 2.46 5.72
N ASP A 93 15.59 2.98 6.68
CA ASP A 93 15.19 4.11 7.55
C ASP A 93 14.72 5.33 6.75
N ALA A 94 15.40 5.66 5.65
CA ALA A 94 15.04 6.80 4.81
C ALA A 94 13.63 6.65 4.18
N PHE A 95 13.27 5.43 3.79
CA PHE A 95 11.91 5.15 3.27
C PHE A 95 10.88 5.25 4.39
N ARG A 96 11.21 4.73 5.57
CA ARG A 96 10.35 4.83 6.75
C ARG A 96 10.10 6.26 7.19
N GLU A 97 11.14 7.08 7.26
CA GLU A 97 11.03 8.51 7.60
C GLU A 97 10.20 9.27 6.57
N TRP A 98 10.36 8.92 5.28
CA TRP A 98 9.56 9.51 4.21
C TRP A 98 8.08 9.13 4.32
N LEU A 99 7.75 7.86 4.62
CA LEU A 99 6.37 7.42 4.88
C LEU A 99 5.76 8.11 6.09
N ALA A 100 6.50 8.21 7.20
CA ALA A 100 6.06 8.89 8.42
C ALA A 100 5.76 10.39 8.20
N ARG A 101 6.37 11.01 7.19
CA ARG A 101 6.11 12.39 6.76
C ARG A 101 4.94 12.51 5.78
N GLY A 102 4.21 11.42 5.49
CA GLY A 102 3.10 11.40 4.56
C GLY A 102 3.53 11.37 3.09
N ALA A 103 4.69 10.79 2.81
CA ALA A 103 5.21 10.62 1.45
C ALA A 103 5.21 11.91 0.60
N PRO A 104 5.85 12.99 1.11
CA PRO A 104 5.87 14.27 0.42
C PRO A 104 6.51 14.12 -0.96
N SER A 105 5.93 14.79 -1.95
CA SER A 105 6.42 14.80 -3.32
C SER A 105 7.10 16.11 -3.65
N ASP A 106 8.23 16.04 -4.36
CA ASP A 106 8.96 17.25 -4.79
C ASP A 106 8.10 18.16 -5.69
N ASP A 107 7.17 17.58 -6.47
CA ASP A 107 6.16 18.32 -7.25
C ASP A 107 5.30 19.25 -6.38
N ALA A 108 5.09 18.94 -5.09
CA ALA A 108 4.27 19.74 -4.19
C ALA A 108 4.96 21.01 -3.67
N ARG A 109 6.28 21.16 -3.92
CA ARG A 109 7.07 22.33 -3.51
C ARG A 109 7.10 23.44 -4.55
N SER A 110 6.41 23.25 -5.68
CA SER A 110 6.31 24.22 -6.78
C SER A 110 4.93 24.89 -6.78
N GLU A 111 4.54 25.54 -5.69
CA GLU A 111 3.43 26.51 -5.63
C GLU A 111 3.84 27.70 -4.74
#